data_AF-A0A0K8QA37-F1
#
_entry.id   AF-A0A0K8QA37-F1
#
_cell.length_a   1.000
_cell.length_b   1.000
_cell.length_c   1.000
_cell.angle_alpha   90.00
_cell.angle_beta   90.00
_cell.angle_gamma   90.00
#
_symmetry.space_group_name_H-M   'P 1'
#
loop_
_entity.id
_entity.type
_entity.pdbx_description
1 polymer ?
#
loop_
_entity_poly.entity_id
_entity_poly.type
_entity_poly.pdbx_seq_one_letter_code
_entity_poly.pdbx_strand_id
1 'polypeptide(L)'
;MTEEITTTTDRVTAAPGSASGAGRPLAVTPRDTFVDGAALFPGDTGVLSMKVRQALVKLLKGPYIDGGRDEKLWTTLLDNQIILRSRLSELFLTLQLDHERKIAVLRPVDPESIGGSTRSSILRQQRALSRVETIVLLRLRLLLDRHVTAQTDPTIRREEIAELVAHYQPSGQQDALRDSDVVNRAITKLLARQLLLATGLDDVYTISNALPLALPFENIGDIPAQIEALVAATADQSGTEPLIELDGEDTVRSDDDSEDDDSVTDSSGGAAEGDQTDEVEAAK
;
A
#
# COMPACT_ATOMS: atom_id res chain seq x y z
N MET A 1 69.11 -11.84 -62.42
CA MET A 1 68.25 -12.90 -61.83
C MET A 1 66.81 -12.45 -62.09
N THR A 2 66.26 -12.76 -63.26
CA THR A 2 65.44 -13.98 -63.56
C THR A 2 64.14 -13.99 -62.76
N GLU A 3 62.91 -14.10 -63.29
CA GLU A 3 62.26 -14.07 -64.61
C GLU A 3 60.76 -13.75 -64.35
N GLU A 4 60.03 -13.35 -65.39
CA GLU A 4 58.56 -13.46 -65.55
C GLU A 4 57.99 -14.80 -65.03
N ILE A 5 56.70 -14.88 -64.65
CA ILE A 5 55.61 -15.51 -65.46
C ILE A 5 54.20 -15.11 -64.96
N THR A 6 53.36 -14.76 -65.94
CA THR A 6 51.89 -14.57 -66.09
C THR A 6 50.99 -15.71 -65.58
N THR A 7 49.66 -15.46 -65.55
CA THR A 7 48.51 -16.39 -65.84
C THR A 7 47.61 -16.66 -64.61
N THR A 8 46.27 -16.62 -64.60
CA THR A 8 45.19 -16.30 -65.55
C THR A 8 43.87 -16.29 -64.78
N THR A 9 42.94 -15.47 -65.25
CA THR A 9 41.48 -15.48 -65.01
C THR A 9 40.85 -16.88 -65.01
N ASP A 10 39.98 -17.19 -64.04
CA ASP A 10 38.70 -17.82 -64.40
C ASP A 10 37.58 -17.47 -63.42
N ARG A 11 36.46 -17.03 -64.00
CA ARG A 11 35.17 -16.81 -63.37
C ARG A 11 34.20 -17.60 -64.22
N VAL A 12 33.42 -18.49 -63.58
CA VAL A 12 32.10 -19.07 -63.96
C VAL A 12 32.01 -20.38 -63.11
N THR A 13 30.96 -20.74 -62.36
CA THR A 13 29.50 -20.72 -62.59
C THR A 13 28.74 -20.93 -61.25
N ALA A 14 27.54 -20.35 -61.14
CA ALA A 14 26.48 -20.74 -60.19
C ALA A 14 25.91 -22.14 -60.54
N ALA A 15 25.17 -22.91 -59.73
CA ALA A 15 24.06 -22.65 -58.80
C ALA A 15 23.72 -23.97 -58.00
N PRO A 16 22.50 -24.21 -57.48
CA PRO A 16 21.87 -23.66 -56.27
C PRO A 16 21.52 -24.76 -55.23
N GLY A 17 21.40 -24.40 -53.95
CA GLY A 17 21.01 -25.34 -52.89
C GLY A 17 20.21 -24.66 -51.79
N SER A 18 18.91 -24.54 -52.04
CA SER A 18 17.76 -24.33 -51.14
C SER A 18 17.99 -23.80 -49.73
N ALA A 19 17.32 -22.67 -49.47
CA ALA A 19 16.90 -22.21 -48.16
C ALA A 19 16.20 -23.30 -47.33
N SER A 20 16.35 -23.26 -46.00
CA SER A 20 15.27 -22.87 -45.07
C SER A 20 15.53 -23.38 -43.65
N GLY A 21 15.50 -22.46 -42.67
CA GLY A 21 14.84 -22.74 -41.39
C GLY A 21 15.62 -23.44 -40.28
N ALA A 22 16.92 -23.18 -40.09
CA ALA A 22 17.53 -23.49 -38.80
C ALA A 22 17.25 -22.34 -37.82
N GLY A 23 16.16 -22.46 -37.08
CA GLY A 23 15.80 -21.54 -36.00
C GLY A 23 17.01 -21.32 -35.10
N ARG A 24 17.47 -20.07 -35.01
CA ARG A 24 18.42 -19.66 -33.98
C ARG A 24 17.86 -20.15 -32.64
N PRO A 25 18.60 -20.94 -31.85
CA PRO A 25 18.18 -21.16 -30.48
C PRO A 25 18.07 -19.77 -29.86
N LEU A 26 16.90 -19.46 -29.30
CA LEU A 26 16.71 -18.30 -28.44
C LEU A 26 17.90 -18.28 -27.51
N ALA A 27 18.73 -17.24 -27.60
CA ALA A 27 19.82 -17.04 -26.68
C ALA A 27 19.17 -16.85 -25.31
N VAL A 28 19.04 -17.94 -24.56
CA VAL A 28 18.72 -17.91 -23.14
C VAL A 28 19.88 -17.14 -22.53
N THR A 29 19.62 -15.87 -22.20
CA THR A 29 20.57 -15.11 -21.39
C THR A 29 20.84 -15.94 -20.14
N PRO A 30 22.10 -16.08 -19.71
CA PRO A 30 22.41 -16.85 -18.51
C PRO A 30 21.52 -16.34 -17.38
N ARG A 31 20.68 -17.21 -16.81
CA ARG A 31 20.11 -16.94 -15.50
C ARG A 31 21.32 -16.77 -14.59
N ASP A 32 21.49 -15.56 -14.07
CA ASP A 32 22.65 -15.09 -13.32
C ASP A 32 23.34 -16.18 -12.53
N THR A 33 24.67 -16.17 -12.56
CA THR A 33 25.51 -16.96 -11.68
C THR A 33 25.14 -16.64 -10.23
N PHE A 34 24.39 -17.55 -9.60
CA PHE A 34 24.06 -17.47 -8.19
C PHE A 34 25.36 -17.52 -7.41
N VAL A 35 25.70 -16.42 -6.73
CA VAL A 35 26.78 -16.45 -5.73
C VAL A 35 26.18 -17.10 -4.50
N ASP A 36 26.59 -18.33 -4.18
CA ASP A 36 26.15 -19.03 -2.98
C ASP A 36 26.62 -18.27 -1.73
N GLY A 37 25.69 -17.59 -1.07
CA GLY A 37 25.91 -16.99 0.24
C GLY A 37 26.00 -18.04 1.34
N ALA A 38 26.86 -17.81 2.34
CA ALA A 38 26.94 -18.66 3.52
C ALA A 38 25.60 -18.63 4.31
N ALA A 39 25.24 -19.78 4.88
CA ALA A 39 24.09 -19.88 5.79
C ALA A 39 24.23 -18.88 6.95
N LEU A 40 23.18 -18.09 7.19
CA LEU A 40 23.19 -16.99 8.18
C LEU A 40 22.63 -17.41 9.54
N PHE A 41 21.88 -18.52 9.60
CA PHE A 41 21.29 -19.09 10.81
C PHE A 41 21.13 -20.61 10.67
N PRO A 42 20.95 -21.37 11.78
CA PRO A 42 20.77 -22.81 11.71
C PRO A 42 19.57 -23.20 10.83
N GLY A 43 19.81 -24.05 9.81
CA GLY A 43 18.78 -24.46 8.85
C GLY A 43 18.54 -23.48 7.70
N ASP A 44 19.33 -22.41 7.57
CA ASP A 44 19.24 -21.47 6.46
C ASP A 44 19.67 -22.09 5.13
N THR A 45 18.73 -22.22 4.20
CA THR A 45 18.97 -22.68 2.82
C THR A 45 19.06 -21.52 1.82
N GLY A 46 18.98 -20.28 2.29
CA GLY A 46 19.04 -19.10 1.44
C GLY A 46 20.45 -18.81 0.94
N VAL A 47 20.53 -18.38 -0.32
CA VAL A 47 21.80 -17.99 -0.97
C VAL A 47 22.04 -16.47 -0.96
N LEU A 48 21.07 -15.69 -0.49
CA LEU A 48 21.15 -14.22 -0.50
C LEU A 48 22.07 -13.71 0.61
N SER A 49 22.85 -12.68 0.31
CA SER A 49 23.62 -11.96 1.33
C SER A 49 22.69 -11.27 2.34
N MET A 50 23.20 -11.01 3.55
CA MET A 50 22.42 -10.37 4.62
C MET A 50 21.77 -9.05 4.18
N LYS A 51 22.49 -8.21 3.43
CA LYS A 51 21.98 -6.91 2.95
C LYS A 51 20.80 -7.08 1.98
N VAL A 52 20.86 -8.06 1.08
CA VAL A 52 19.78 -8.34 0.12
C VAL A 52 18.56 -8.89 0.82
N ARG A 53 18.73 -9.74 1.85
CA ARG A 53 17.62 -10.22 2.69
C ARG A 53 16.94 -9.08 3.43
N GLN A 54 17.71 -8.17 4.03
CA GLN A 54 17.16 -6.98 4.68
C GLN A 54 16.38 -6.10 3.70
N ALA A 55 16.89 -5.91 2.48
CA ALA A 55 16.18 -5.19 1.43
C ALA A 55 14.85 -5.88 1.06
N LEU A 56 14.85 -7.21 0.90
CA LEU A 56 13.64 -7.99 0.63
C LEU A 56 12.60 -7.85 1.76
N VAL A 57 13.04 -7.94 3.02
CA VAL A 57 12.15 -7.75 4.19
C VAL A 57 11.55 -6.34 4.19
N LYS A 58 12.35 -5.31 3.89
CA LYS A 58 11.88 -3.93 3.83
C LYS A 58 10.86 -3.73 2.70
N LEU A 59 11.10 -4.33 1.53
CA LEU A 59 10.17 -4.29 0.40
C LEU A 59 8.83 -4.94 0.75
N LEU A 60 8.84 -6.09 1.45
CA LEU A 60 7.64 -6.81 1.83
C LEU A 60 6.86 -6.14 2.97
N LYS A 61 7.53 -5.41 3.86
CA LYS A 61 6.91 -4.74 5.01
C LYS A 61 6.31 -3.37 4.66
N GLY A 62 7.00 -2.61 3.81
CA GLY A 62 6.65 -1.23 3.50
C GLY A 62 5.73 -1.11 2.28
N PRO A 63 4.90 -0.06 2.19
CA PRO A 63 4.17 0.22 0.95
C PRO A 63 5.12 0.56 -0.20
N TYR A 64 6.30 1.11 0.12
CA TYR A 64 7.38 1.41 -0.80
C TYR A 64 8.69 1.58 -0.02
N ILE A 65 9.79 1.72 -0.76
CA ILE A 65 11.10 2.11 -0.26
C ILE A 65 11.47 3.47 -0.85
N ASP A 66 11.99 4.34 0.01
CA ASP A 66 12.47 5.68 -0.33
C ASP A 66 13.99 5.72 -0.29
N GLY A 67 14.62 5.72 -1.46
CA GLY A 67 16.06 5.80 -1.60
C GLY A 67 16.64 7.16 -1.26
N GLY A 68 15.83 8.23 -1.23
CA GLY A 68 16.26 9.53 -0.71
C GLY A 68 16.53 9.49 0.79
N ARG A 69 15.85 8.60 1.53
CA ARG A 69 16.05 8.40 2.97
C ARG A 69 17.12 7.35 3.30
N ASP A 70 17.23 6.31 2.49
CA ASP A 70 18.20 5.22 2.69
C ASP A 70 18.92 4.88 1.38
N GLU A 71 19.94 5.68 1.06
CA GLU A 71 20.73 5.51 -0.16
C GLU A 71 21.44 4.15 -0.19
N LYS A 72 21.90 3.62 0.96
CA LYS A 72 22.60 2.33 1.01
C LYS A 72 21.67 1.18 0.65
N LEU A 73 20.42 1.25 1.12
CA LEU A 73 19.43 0.27 0.74
C LEU A 73 19.08 0.42 -0.74
N TRP A 74 18.95 1.65 -1.24
CA TRP A 74 18.69 1.92 -2.65
C TRP A 74 19.76 1.33 -3.57
N THR A 75 21.05 1.58 -3.29
CA THR A 75 22.14 0.97 -4.08
C THR A 75 22.10 -0.56 -4.01
N THR A 76 21.83 -1.12 -2.82
CA THR A 76 21.69 -2.58 -2.65
C THR A 76 20.56 -3.14 -3.54
N LEU A 77 19.42 -2.46 -3.65
CA LEU A 77 18.34 -2.85 -4.55
C LEU A 77 18.78 -2.81 -6.02
N LEU A 78 19.43 -1.71 -6.44
CA LEU A 78 19.88 -1.52 -7.82
C LEU A 78 20.92 -2.56 -8.25
N ASP A 79 21.84 -2.91 -7.37
CA ASP A 79 22.90 -3.89 -7.63
C ASP A 79 22.37 -5.33 -7.70
N ASN A 80 21.23 -5.63 -7.07
CA ASN A 80 20.70 -6.99 -6.89
C ASN A 80 19.30 -7.18 -7.52
N GLN A 81 18.95 -6.38 -8.54
CA GLN A 81 17.59 -6.36 -9.10
C GLN A 81 17.13 -7.72 -9.63
N ILE A 82 18.01 -8.45 -10.33
CA ILE A 82 17.61 -9.69 -11.01
C ILE A 82 17.23 -10.76 -9.98
N ILE A 83 18.08 -10.97 -8.97
CA ILE A 83 17.81 -11.97 -7.93
C ILE A 83 16.61 -11.57 -7.06
N LEU A 84 16.43 -10.29 -6.74
CA LEU A 84 15.26 -9.80 -6.04
C LEU A 84 13.98 -10.02 -6.83
N ARG A 85 13.97 -9.68 -8.14
CA ARG A 85 12.84 -9.92 -9.03
C ARG A 85 12.49 -11.40 -9.13
N SER A 86 13.48 -12.28 -9.22
CA SER A 86 13.25 -13.72 -9.21
C SER A 86 12.55 -14.17 -7.92
N ARG A 87 13.06 -13.78 -6.75
CA ARG A 87 12.47 -14.17 -5.45
C ARG A 87 11.09 -13.58 -5.21
N LEU A 88 10.84 -12.37 -5.69
CA LEU A 88 9.52 -11.72 -5.62
C LEU A 88 8.52 -12.38 -6.58
N SER A 89 8.97 -12.89 -7.73
CA SER A 89 8.11 -13.58 -8.70
C SER A 89 7.52 -14.87 -8.12
N GLU A 90 8.27 -15.58 -7.25
CA GLU A 90 7.77 -16.74 -6.50
C GLU A 90 6.61 -16.39 -5.55
N LEU A 91 6.45 -15.10 -5.23
CA LEU A 91 5.38 -14.56 -4.38
C LEU A 91 4.28 -13.85 -5.19
N PHE A 92 4.29 -13.99 -6.52
CA PHE A 92 3.41 -13.28 -7.44
C PHE A 92 3.52 -11.75 -7.32
N LEU A 93 4.72 -11.24 -7.03
CA LEU A 93 5.00 -9.81 -6.91
C LEU A 93 5.96 -9.33 -7.98
N THR A 94 5.73 -8.11 -8.47
CA THR A 94 6.64 -7.40 -9.37
C THR A 94 7.25 -6.20 -8.66
N LEU A 95 8.52 -5.93 -8.95
CA LEU A 95 9.25 -4.77 -8.45
C LEU A 95 9.18 -3.65 -9.48
N GLN A 96 8.58 -2.52 -9.12
CA GLN A 96 8.61 -1.28 -9.92
C GLN A 96 9.63 -0.31 -9.31
N LEU A 97 10.45 0.30 -10.16
CA LEU A 97 11.48 1.26 -9.75
C LEU A 97 11.26 2.57 -10.51
N ASP A 98 11.21 3.67 -9.77
CA ASP A 98 11.35 5.02 -10.30
C ASP A 98 12.74 5.52 -9.91
N HIS A 99 13.63 5.59 -10.89
CA HIS A 99 15.01 5.99 -10.68
C HIS A 99 15.17 7.50 -10.42
N GLU A 100 14.29 8.31 -10.98
CA GLU A 100 14.32 9.78 -10.82
C GLU A 100 13.92 10.13 -9.39
N ARG A 101 12.85 9.51 -8.89
CA ARG A 101 12.33 9.73 -7.53
C ARG A 101 13.03 8.88 -6.46
N LYS A 102 13.85 7.91 -6.89
CA LYS A 102 14.47 6.88 -6.05
C LYS A 102 13.44 6.09 -5.23
N ILE A 103 12.34 5.70 -5.85
CA ILE A 103 11.26 4.95 -5.19
C ILE A 103 11.21 3.52 -5.72
N ALA A 104 11.07 2.55 -4.82
CA ALA A 104 10.79 1.16 -5.17
C ALA A 104 9.45 0.71 -4.56
N VAL A 105 8.58 0.13 -5.38
CA VAL A 105 7.23 -0.34 -5.00
C VAL A 105 7.06 -1.79 -5.41
N LEU A 106 6.39 -2.59 -4.57
CA LEU A 106 5.92 -3.91 -4.94
C LEU A 106 4.47 -3.85 -5.44
N ARG A 107 4.18 -4.55 -6.53
CA ARG A 107 2.83 -4.72 -7.06
C ARG A 107 2.46 -6.19 -7.16
N PRO A 108 1.23 -6.59 -6.78
CA PRO A 108 0.75 -7.92 -7.09
C PRO A 108 0.62 -8.09 -8.61
N VAL A 109 0.92 -9.27 -9.11
CA VAL A 109 0.63 -9.66 -10.49
C VAL A 109 -0.88 -9.83 -10.64
N ASP A 110 -1.42 -9.43 -11.79
CA ASP A 110 -2.84 -9.57 -12.10
C ASP A 110 -3.25 -11.07 -12.11
N PRO A 111 -4.25 -11.50 -11.31
CA PRO A 111 -4.71 -12.89 -11.31
C PRO A 111 -5.16 -13.39 -12.68
N GLU A 112 -5.69 -12.52 -13.56
CA GLU A 112 -6.11 -12.92 -14.92
C GLU A 112 -4.92 -13.41 -15.75
N SER A 113 -3.75 -12.79 -15.57
CA SER A 113 -2.52 -13.17 -16.29
C SER A 113 -1.97 -14.54 -15.88
N ILE A 114 -2.33 -15.03 -14.69
CA ILE A 114 -1.86 -16.29 -14.11
C ILE A 114 -2.83 -17.46 -14.44
N GLY A 115 -3.96 -17.16 -15.09
CA GLY A 115 -4.94 -18.17 -15.51
C GLY A 115 -5.70 -18.82 -14.35
N GLY A 116 -5.79 -18.16 -13.19
CA GLY A 116 -6.40 -18.73 -11.99
C GLY A 116 -7.08 -17.71 -11.08
N SER A 117 -8.10 -18.17 -10.34
CA SER A 117 -8.78 -17.42 -9.27
C SER A 117 -7.95 -17.34 -7.97
N THR A 118 -6.63 -17.53 -8.06
CA THR A 118 -5.74 -17.61 -6.89
C THR A 118 -5.49 -16.21 -6.32
N ARG A 119 -6.26 -15.85 -5.29
CA ARG A 119 -6.18 -14.56 -4.58
C ARG A 119 -5.07 -14.51 -3.52
N SER A 120 -4.00 -15.28 -3.66
CA SER A 120 -2.94 -15.35 -2.64
C SER A 120 -1.95 -14.19 -2.81
N SER A 121 -2.45 -12.94 -2.75
CA SER A 121 -1.58 -11.77 -2.64
C SER A 121 -1.17 -11.58 -1.18
N ILE A 122 0.13 -11.64 -0.91
CA ILE A 122 0.68 -11.29 0.41
C ILE A 122 0.60 -9.79 0.70
N LEU A 123 0.47 -8.96 -0.33
CA LEU A 123 0.28 -7.52 -0.16
C LEU A 123 -1.16 -7.25 0.26
N ARG A 124 -1.31 -6.36 1.25
CA ARG A 124 -2.62 -5.88 1.70
C ARG A 124 -3.34 -5.21 0.53
N GLN A 125 -4.49 -5.76 0.14
CA GLN A 125 -5.35 -5.09 -0.83
C GLN A 125 -5.70 -3.70 -0.31
N GLN A 126 -5.34 -2.69 -1.09
CA GLN A 126 -5.69 -1.32 -0.78
C GLN A 126 -7.17 -1.12 -1.11
N ARG A 127 -7.97 -0.69 -0.13
CA ARG A 127 -9.36 -0.30 -0.39
C ARG A 127 -9.39 0.80 -1.45
N ALA A 128 -10.44 0.80 -2.27
CA ALA A 128 -10.68 1.87 -3.24
C ALA A 128 -10.68 3.25 -2.55
N LEU A 129 -10.19 4.25 -3.27
CA LEU A 129 -10.18 5.64 -2.83
C LEU A 129 -11.56 6.26 -3.13
N SER A 130 -12.08 7.05 -2.18
CA SER A 130 -13.28 7.87 -2.42
C SER A 130 -13.00 8.93 -3.49
N ARG A 131 -14.04 9.45 -4.16
CA ARG A 131 -13.93 10.57 -5.10
C ARG A 131 -13.15 11.75 -4.51
N VAL A 132 -13.47 12.14 -3.28
CA VAL A 132 -12.80 13.25 -2.59
C VAL A 132 -11.32 12.93 -2.34
N GLU A 133 -11.02 11.71 -1.91
CA GLU A 133 -9.64 11.25 -1.67
C GLU A 133 -8.81 11.25 -2.94
N THR A 134 -9.38 10.80 -4.06
CA THR A 134 -8.74 10.82 -5.38
C THR A 134 -8.46 12.25 -5.85
N ILE A 135 -9.40 13.18 -5.66
CA ILE A 135 -9.20 14.59 -6.01
C ILE A 135 -8.08 15.22 -5.16
N VAL A 136 -8.10 15.01 -3.84
CA VAL A 136 -7.05 15.48 -2.94
C VAL A 136 -5.70 14.92 -3.38
N LEU A 137 -5.62 13.62 -3.66
CA LEU A 137 -4.39 12.97 -4.14
C LEU A 137 -3.87 13.54 -5.47
N LEU A 138 -4.75 13.76 -6.45
CA LEU A 138 -4.39 14.38 -7.72
C LEU A 138 -3.82 15.78 -7.50
N ARG A 139 -4.43 16.55 -6.59
CA ARG A 139 -3.93 17.87 -6.26
C ARG A 139 -2.60 17.83 -5.54
N LEU A 140 -2.42 16.89 -4.60
CA LEU A 140 -1.14 16.64 -3.93
C LEU A 140 -0.04 16.28 -4.92
N ARG A 141 -0.34 15.53 -5.99
CA ARG A 141 0.61 15.26 -7.08
C ARG A 141 1.07 16.54 -7.77
N LEU A 142 0.14 17.40 -8.16
CA LEU A 142 0.48 18.68 -8.78
C LEU A 142 1.29 19.59 -7.85
N LEU A 143 0.95 19.59 -6.56
CA LEU A 143 1.72 20.32 -5.55
C LEU A 143 3.13 19.76 -5.42
N LEU A 144 3.28 18.43 -5.35
CA LEU A 144 4.57 17.75 -5.30
C LEU A 144 5.45 18.13 -6.50
N ASP A 145 4.92 18.05 -7.72
CA ASP A 145 5.68 18.39 -8.94
C ASP A 145 6.13 19.85 -8.96
N ARG A 146 5.28 20.76 -8.45
CA ARG A 146 5.64 22.17 -8.27
C ARG A 146 6.78 22.34 -7.26
N HIS A 147 6.73 21.64 -6.13
CA HIS A 147 7.78 21.68 -5.11
C HIS A 147 9.10 21.11 -5.61
N VAL A 148 9.05 20.02 -6.38
CA VAL A 148 10.23 19.44 -7.05
C VAL A 148 10.85 20.45 -8.02
N THR A 149 10.03 21.09 -8.85
CA THR A 149 10.50 22.12 -9.81
C THR A 149 11.11 23.33 -9.09
N ALA A 150 10.50 23.75 -7.98
CA ALA A 150 10.97 24.86 -7.16
C ALA A 150 12.12 24.49 -6.21
N GLN A 151 12.51 23.21 -6.13
CA GLN A 151 13.52 22.69 -5.20
C GLN A 151 13.21 23.06 -3.73
N THR A 152 11.94 22.94 -3.35
CA THR A 152 11.44 23.24 -1.99
C THR A 152 10.87 21.99 -1.34
N ASP A 153 10.77 22.00 -0.01
CA ASP A 153 10.19 20.89 0.73
C ASP A 153 8.69 20.75 0.44
N PRO A 154 8.21 19.58 -0.03
CA PRO A 154 6.82 19.38 -0.40
C PRO A 154 5.98 19.20 0.87
N THR A 155 5.49 20.30 1.43
CA THR A 155 4.68 20.31 2.65
C THR A 155 3.27 20.82 2.37
N ILE A 156 2.29 20.36 3.16
CA ILE A 156 0.91 20.80 3.10
C ILE A 156 0.29 20.84 4.49
N ARG A 157 -0.51 21.89 4.74
CA ARG A 157 -1.27 22.07 5.98
C ARG A 157 -2.65 21.41 5.90
N ARG A 158 -3.19 21.03 7.06
CA ARG A 158 -4.58 20.53 7.18
C ARG A 158 -5.60 21.52 6.59
N GLU A 159 -5.39 22.82 6.83
CA GLU A 159 -6.23 23.90 6.31
C GLU A 159 -6.26 23.91 4.78
N GLU A 160 -5.10 23.74 4.14
CA GLU A 160 -5.01 23.67 2.67
C GLU A 160 -5.76 22.44 2.14
N ILE A 161 -5.69 21.31 2.82
CA ILE A 161 -6.49 20.12 2.46
C ILE A 161 -7.99 20.42 2.62
N ALA A 162 -8.39 21.12 3.67
CA ALA A 162 -9.79 21.50 3.89
C ALA A 162 -10.32 22.45 2.79
N GLU A 163 -9.51 23.43 2.38
CA GLU A 163 -9.82 24.31 1.25
C GLU A 163 -10.00 23.52 -0.05
N LEU A 164 -9.14 22.51 -0.28
CA LEU A 164 -9.27 21.63 -1.44
C LEU A 164 -10.59 20.86 -1.41
N VAL A 165 -10.97 20.29 -0.27
CA VAL A 165 -12.23 19.53 -0.14
C VAL A 165 -13.43 20.46 -0.37
N ALA A 166 -13.43 21.65 0.25
CA ALA A 166 -14.51 22.63 0.14
C ALA A 166 -14.77 23.06 -1.31
N HIS A 167 -13.72 23.17 -2.14
CA HIS A 167 -13.84 23.58 -3.55
C HIS A 167 -14.62 22.58 -4.42
N TYR A 168 -14.62 21.29 -4.06
CA TYR A 168 -15.27 20.23 -4.85
C TYR A 168 -16.63 19.78 -4.29
N GLN A 169 -17.08 20.41 -3.21
CA GLN A 169 -18.37 20.10 -2.59
C GLN A 169 -19.46 21.02 -3.14
N PRO A 170 -20.62 20.49 -3.57
CA PRO A 170 -21.71 21.31 -4.09
C PRO A 170 -22.18 22.34 -3.05
N SER A 171 -22.42 23.58 -3.51
CA SER A 171 -22.74 24.75 -2.68
C SER A 171 -24.04 24.67 -1.85
N GLY A 172 -24.84 23.61 -2.01
CA GLY A 172 -26.06 23.36 -1.25
C GLY A 172 -25.92 22.33 -0.12
N GLN A 173 -24.72 21.77 0.09
CA GLN A 173 -24.47 20.67 1.03
C GLN A 173 -23.15 20.83 1.80
N GLN A 174 -22.78 22.09 2.12
CA GLN A 174 -21.71 22.39 3.07
C GLN A 174 -22.26 22.22 4.50
N ASP A 175 -21.78 21.19 5.17
CA ASP A 175 -21.91 21.01 6.62
C ASP A 175 -20.49 21.00 7.18
N ALA A 176 -20.14 22.06 7.94
CA ALA A 176 -18.78 22.26 8.43
C ALA A 176 -18.27 21.08 9.26
N LEU A 177 -19.14 20.40 10.00
CA LEU A 177 -18.76 19.25 10.81
C LEU A 177 -18.43 18.06 9.91
N ARG A 178 -19.32 17.76 8.95
CA ARG A 178 -19.13 16.70 7.96
C ARG A 178 -17.89 16.91 7.10
N ASP A 179 -17.62 18.15 6.70
CA ASP A 179 -16.46 18.50 5.88
C ASP A 179 -15.15 18.27 6.65
N SER A 180 -15.13 18.65 7.93
CA SER A 180 -14.00 18.38 8.81
C SER A 180 -13.73 16.88 8.99
N ASP A 181 -14.79 16.08 9.12
CA ASP A 181 -14.70 14.62 9.22
C ASP A 181 -14.15 14.00 7.93
N VAL A 182 -14.59 14.48 6.77
CA VAL A 182 -14.09 14.02 5.46
C VAL A 182 -12.59 14.32 5.32
N VAL A 183 -12.15 15.52 5.70
CA VAL A 183 -10.73 15.90 5.69
C VAL A 183 -9.91 15.01 6.62
N ASN A 184 -10.37 14.80 7.85
CA ASN A 184 -9.67 13.96 8.83
C ASN A 184 -9.58 12.50 8.37
N ARG A 185 -10.66 11.96 7.79
CA ARG A 185 -10.66 10.61 7.19
C ARG A 185 -9.69 10.50 6.02
N ALA A 186 -9.64 11.51 5.15
CA ALA A 186 -8.71 11.55 4.02
C ALA A 186 -7.26 11.55 4.53
N ILE A 187 -6.90 12.45 5.46
CA ILE A 187 -5.56 12.54 6.05
C ILE A 187 -5.17 11.21 6.70
N THR A 188 -6.05 10.64 7.52
CA THR A 188 -5.81 9.36 8.20
C THR A 188 -5.52 8.23 7.20
N LYS A 189 -6.28 8.16 6.10
CA LYS A 189 -6.06 7.16 5.04
C LYS A 189 -4.75 7.39 4.28
N LEU A 190 -4.37 8.64 4.03
CA LEU A 190 -3.13 8.98 3.33
C LEU A 190 -1.89 8.69 4.19
N LEU A 191 -1.95 8.98 5.49
CA LEU A 191 -0.91 8.62 6.46
C LEU A 191 -0.77 7.10 6.58
N ALA A 192 -1.89 6.36 6.65
CA ALA A 192 -1.88 4.90 6.71
C ALA A 192 -1.29 4.23 5.45
N ARG A 193 -1.22 4.96 4.33
CA ARG A 193 -0.58 4.54 3.07
C ARG A 193 0.84 5.11 2.91
N GLN A 194 1.33 5.90 3.86
CA GLN A 194 2.59 6.65 3.79
C GLN A 194 2.66 7.60 2.57
N LEU A 195 1.53 8.10 2.08
CA LEU A 195 1.49 9.12 1.01
C LEU A 195 1.61 10.53 1.57
N LEU A 196 1.16 10.70 2.81
CA LEU A 196 1.52 11.80 3.68
C LEU A 196 2.38 11.26 4.81
N LEU A 197 3.25 12.13 5.33
CA LEU A 197 4.17 11.83 6.41
C LEU A 197 4.00 12.90 7.48
N ALA A 198 3.82 12.47 8.73
CA ALA A 198 3.73 13.39 9.85
C ALA A 198 5.06 14.15 10.00
N THR A 199 4.96 15.44 10.28
CA THR A 199 6.12 16.28 10.62
C THR A 199 6.17 16.49 12.14
N GLY A 200 7.18 17.21 12.63
CA GLY A 200 7.23 17.62 14.03
C GLY A 200 6.28 18.77 14.40
N LEU A 201 5.54 19.28 13.42
CA LEU A 201 4.58 20.38 13.58
C LEU A 201 3.15 19.83 13.48
N ASP A 202 2.27 20.34 14.33
CA ASP A 202 0.86 19.98 14.31
C ASP A 202 0.20 20.44 12.99
N ASP A 203 -0.66 19.60 12.44
CA ASP A 203 -1.40 19.85 11.20
C ASP A 203 -0.55 20.13 9.94
N VAL A 204 0.76 19.85 9.99
CA VAL A 204 1.67 19.96 8.84
C VAL A 204 2.16 18.58 8.43
N TYR A 205 2.00 18.27 7.15
CA TYR A 205 2.36 16.99 6.57
C TYR A 205 3.35 17.17 5.42
N THR A 206 4.32 16.27 5.31
CA THR A 206 5.18 16.16 4.12
C THR A 206 4.53 15.23 3.11
N ILE A 207 4.49 15.66 1.85
CA ILE A 207 4.00 14.87 0.73
C ILE A 207 5.09 13.88 0.31
N SER A 208 4.75 12.60 0.28
CA SER A 208 5.69 11.55 -0.11
C SER A 208 6.03 11.60 -1.59
N ASN A 209 7.31 11.41 -1.92
CA ASN A 209 7.76 11.31 -3.32
C ASN A 209 7.29 10.01 -4.00
N ALA A 210 6.78 9.04 -3.23
CA ALA A 210 6.16 7.82 -3.76
C ALA A 210 4.71 8.03 -4.21
N LEU A 211 4.13 9.21 -3.98
CA LEU A 211 2.75 9.51 -4.32
C LEU A 211 2.40 9.20 -5.78
N PRO A 212 3.21 9.56 -6.81
CA PRO A 212 2.89 9.25 -8.20
C PRO A 212 2.80 7.74 -8.48
N LEU A 213 3.65 6.93 -7.83
CA LEU A 213 3.64 5.48 -8.01
C LEU A 213 2.50 4.81 -7.24
N ALA A 214 2.03 5.39 -6.14
CA ALA A 214 0.93 4.81 -5.37
C ALA A 214 -0.43 4.94 -6.06
N LEU A 215 -0.52 5.82 -7.04
CA LEU A 215 -1.75 6.09 -7.78
C LEU A 215 -1.98 5.01 -8.84
N PRO A 216 -3.24 4.61 -9.08
CA PRO A 216 -3.57 3.66 -10.14
C PRO A 216 -3.54 4.30 -11.55
N PHE A 217 -3.07 5.55 -11.68
CA PHE A 217 -3.06 6.29 -12.93
C PHE A 217 -1.62 6.66 -13.32
N GLU A 218 -1.15 5.99 -14.36
CA GLU A 218 0.14 6.28 -14.98
C GLU A 218 0.03 7.55 -15.85
N ASN A 219 -1.09 7.75 -16.54
CA ASN A 219 -1.33 8.90 -17.42
C ASN A 219 -2.47 9.81 -16.96
N ILE A 220 -2.36 11.12 -17.24
CA ILE A 220 -3.41 12.12 -16.99
C ILE A 220 -4.70 11.79 -17.77
N GLY A 221 -4.58 11.14 -18.92
CA GLY A 221 -5.70 10.71 -19.76
C GLY A 221 -6.57 9.61 -19.13
N ASP A 222 -6.06 8.87 -18.14
CA ASP A 222 -6.79 7.79 -17.48
C ASP A 222 -7.69 8.30 -16.34
N ILE A 223 -7.52 9.58 -15.95
CA ILE A 223 -8.22 10.20 -14.83
C ILE A 223 -9.74 10.25 -15.08
N PRO A 224 -10.26 10.70 -16.25
CA PRO A 224 -11.71 10.78 -16.47
C PRO A 224 -12.38 9.40 -16.42
N ALA A 225 -11.80 8.39 -17.07
CA ALA A 225 -12.34 7.03 -17.09
C ALA A 225 -12.38 6.41 -15.69
N GLN A 226 -11.37 6.69 -14.85
CA GLN A 226 -11.36 6.19 -13.48
C GLN A 226 -12.29 6.97 -12.56
N ILE A 227 -12.46 8.30 -12.75
CA ILE A 227 -13.48 9.06 -12.04
C ILE A 227 -14.87 8.53 -12.42
N GLU A 228 -15.12 8.23 -13.69
CA GLU A 228 -16.36 7.63 -14.16
C GLU A 228 -16.58 6.22 -13.59
N ALA A 229 -15.55 5.38 -13.57
CA ALA A 229 -15.60 4.05 -12.94
C ALA A 229 -15.86 4.14 -11.42
N LEU A 230 -15.27 5.12 -10.73
CA LEU A 230 -15.55 5.39 -9.32
C LEU A 230 -16.98 5.90 -9.13
N VAL A 231 -17.46 6.78 -10.01
CA VAL A 231 -18.85 7.27 -9.99
C VAL A 231 -19.83 6.11 -10.19
N ALA A 232 -19.57 5.22 -11.16
CA ALA A 232 -20.36 4.01 -11.39
C ALA A 232 -20.34 3.07 -10.17
N ALA A 233 -19.16 2.81 -9.59
CA ALA A 233 -19.02 2.00 -8.38
C ALA A 233 -19.67 2.63 -7.12
N THR A 234 -19.82 3.96 -7.09
CA THR A 234 -20.58 4.65 -6.04
C THR A 234 -22.07 4.75 -6.35
N ALA A 235 -22.48 4.71 -7.62
CA ALA A 235 -23.88 4.68 -8.02
C ALA A 235 -24.52 3.31 -7.72
N ASP A 236 -23.71 2.25 -7.68
CA ASP A 236 -24.12 0.93 -7.19
C ASP A 236 -24.31 0.87 -5.65
N GLN A 237 -23.98 1.95 -4.94
CA GLN A 237 -24.41 2.18 -3.54
C GLN A 237 -25.69 3.02 -3.50
N SER A 238 -26.69 2.64 -4.29
CA SER A 238 -28.08 3.00 -4.05
C SER A 238 -28.79 1.77 -3.47
N GLY A 239 -28.90 1.71 -2.15
CA GLY A 239 -29.82 0.78 -1.48
C GLY A 239 -29.40 0.38 -0.08
N THR A 240 -29.91 1.11 0.91
CA THR A 240 -29.94 0.78 2.34
C THR A 240 -28.66 1.14 3.11
N GLU A 241 -28.73 2.24 3.86
CA GLU A 241 -27.81 2.49 4.96
C GLU A 241 -27.83 1.31 5.95
N PRO A 242 -26.72 0.95 6.61
CA PRO A 242 -26.83 0.15 7.81
C PRO A 242 -27.55 1.03 8.84
N LEU A 243 -28.83 0.70 9.07
CA LEU A 243 -29.61 1.20 10.19
C LEU A 243 -28.80 0.92 11.46
N ILE A 244 -28.23 1.97 12.03
CA ILE A 244 -27.83 1.94 13.43
C ILE A 244 -29.14 2.02 14.20
N GLU A 245 -29.72 0.86 14.52
CA GLU A 245 -30.71 0.71 15.59
C GLU A 245 -30.00 0.98 16.91
N LEU A 246 -29.94 2.25 17.30
CA LEU A 246 -29.85 2.64 18.70
C LEU A 246 -31.27 2.61 19.24
N ASP A 247 -31.75 1.42 19.61
CA ASP A 247 -32.94 1.31 20.45
C ASP A 247 -32.47 0.99 21.87
N GLY A 248 -32.45 2.04 22.68
CA GLY A 248 -32.45 1.92 24.12
C GLY A 248 -33.90 1.95 24.58
N GLU A 249 -34.43 0.81 24.99
CA GLU A 249 -35.52 0.77 25.96
C GLU A 249 -35.22 -0.29 27.03
N ASP A 250 -35.18 0.20 28.26
CA ASP A 250 -35.31 -0.55 29.49
C ASP A 250 -36.42 -1.60 29.39
N THR A 251 -36.08 -2.86 29.65
CA THR A 251 -37.05 -3.82 30.18
C THR A 251 -36.43 -4.59 31.33
N VAL A 252 -36.67 -4.04 32.52
CA VAL A 252 -36.78 -4.80 33.77
C VAL A 252 -37.76 -5.95 33.52
N ARG A 253 -37.29 -7.19 33.63
CA ARG A 253 -38.14 -8.36 33.89
C ARG A 253 -37.46 -9.24 34.93
N SER A 254 -37.88 -9.01 36.17
CA SER A 254 -38.15 -10.11 37.10
C SER A 254 -39.03 -11.15 36.39
N ASP A 255 -38.72 -12.42 36.54
CA ASP A 255 -39.71 -13.42 36.91
C ASP A 255 -38.97 -14.66 37.45
N ASP A 256 -39.13 -14.78 38.76
CA ASP A 256 -39.49 -15.98 39.52
C ASP A 256 -39.83 -17.21 38.67
N ASP A 257 -39.12 -18.31 38.89
CA ASP A 257 -39.65 -19.66 38.72
C ASP A 257 -39.06 -20.58 39.79
N SER A 258 -39.97 -21.00 40.65
CA SER A 258 -39.86 -22.00 41.71
C SER A 258 -39.71 -23.42 41.16
N GLU A 259 -38.93 -24.28 41.83
CA GLU A 259 -39.32 -25.63 42.30
C GLU A 259 -38.18 -26.34 43.07
N ASP A 260 -38.46 -26.58 44.37
CA ASP A 260 -38.15 -27.71 45.27
C ASP A 260 -36.90 -28.62 45.08
N ASP A 261 -36.09 -28.77 46.13
CA ASP A 261 -36.14 -29.95 47.05
C ASP A 261 -34.95 -29.94 48.07
N ASP A 262 -35.22 -30.53 49.24
CA ASP A 262 -34.60 -30.49 50.57
C ASP A 262 -33.07 -30.70 50.74
N SER A 263 -32.48 -30.01 51.73
CA SER A 263 -31.92 -30.66 52.95
C SER A 263 -31.22 -29.73 53.97
N VAL A 264 -31.87 -29.61 55.14
CA VAL A 264 -31.38 -29.65 56.56
C VAL A 264 -30.15 -28.85 57.06
N THR A 265 -30.38 -28.26 58.25
CA THR A 265 -29.47 -27.83 59.37
C THR A 265 -28.82 -26.44 59.22
N ASP A 266 -28.62 -25.63 60.26
CA ASP A 266 -29.10 -25.49 61.65
C ASP A 266 -28.55 -24.12 62.13
N SER A 267 -29.27 -23.49 63.05
CA SER A 267 -28.78 -22.61 64.11
C SER A 267 -28.33 -21.16 63.84
N SER A 268 -29.07 -20.27 64.54
CA SER A 268 -28.62 -19.12 65.35
C SER A 268 -28.11 -17.88 64.59
N GLY A 269 -28.49 -16.64 64.89
CA GLY A 269 -29.19 -16.05 66.03
C GLY A 269 -28.66 -14.62 66.24
N GLY A 270 -29.54 -13.68 66.61
CA GLY A 270 -29.21 -12.33 67.13
C GLY A 270 -29.12 -11.24 66.04
N ALA A 271 -30.06 -10.30 65.87
CA ALA A 271 -30.65 -9.29 66.77
C ALA A 271 -29.72 -8.09 67.09
N ALA A 272 -30.35 -6.90 67.11
CA ALA A 272 -29.87 -5.53 67.37
C ALA A 272 -29.50 -4.73 66.09
N GLU A 273 -30.30 -3.82 65.53
CA GLU A 273 -31.24 -2.80 66.06
C GLU A 273 -30.52 -1.64 66.78
N GLY A 274 -30.82 -0.41 66.34
CA GLY A 274 -30.43 0.85 66.98
C GLY A 274 -29.45 1.70 66.14
N ASP A 275 -29.86 2.63 65.26
CA ASP A 275 -30.66 3.85 65.45
C ASP A 275 -29.80 5.11 65.78
N GLN A 276 -30.13 6.18 65.04
CA GLN A 276 -29.94 7.63 65.27
C GLN A 276 -28.51 8.23 65.27
N THR A 277 -28.20 9.12 64.31
CA THR A 277 -28.29 10.61 64.34
C THR A 277 -27.38 11.23 65.42
N ASP A 278 -26.71 12.38 65.29
CA ASP A 278 -26.90 13.59 64.51
C ASP A 278 -25.58 14.42 64.54
N GLU A 279 -25.53 15.43 63.66
CA GLU A 279 -24.94 16.77 63.82
C GLU A 279 -23.43 16.96 64.18
N VAL A 280 -22.64 17.54 63.26
CA VAL A 280 -22.27 18.97 63.16
C VAL A 280 -21.43 19.48 64.34
N GLU A 281 -20.13 19.73 64.11
CA GLU A 281 -19.51 20.96 64.63
C GLU A 281 -18.28 21.38 63.81
N ALA A 282 -18.27 22.67 63.46
CA ALA A 282 -17.20 23.38 62.80
C ALA A 282 -16.01 23.62 63.74
N ALA A 283 -14.79 23.67 63.20
CA ALA A 283 -13.81 24.68 63.58
C ALA A 283 -12.58 24.65 62.66
N LYS A 284 -12.43 25.76 61.93
CA LYS A 284 -11.19 26.51 61.65
C LYS A 284 -10.16 25.95 60.67
#